data_AF-A0A8J2QEA3-F1
#
_entry.id   AF-A0A8J2QEA3-F1
#
_cell.length_a   1.000
_cell.length_b   1.000
_cell.length_c   1.000
_cell.angle_alpha   90.00
_cell.angle_beta   90.00
_cell.angle_gamma   90.00
#
_symmetry.space_group_name_H-M   'P 1'
#
loop_
_entity.id
_entity.type
_entity.pdbx_description
1 polymer ?
#
loop_
_entity_poly.entity_id
_entity_poly.type
_entity_poly.pdbx_seq_one_letter_code
_entity_poly.pdbx_strand_id
1 'polypeptide(L)'
;MIDSLYYAKIGTPGCLTYNNTCVDECPEYMHRLNSECRPTPSQRTCDEPVAISMGIICDWSRCDCDFPFVLHLPSGYCFLLEDCPS
;
A
#
# COMPACT_ATOMS: atom_id res chain seq x y z
N MET A 1 18.78 19.20 12.49
CA MET A 1 18.36 19.51 11.11
C MET A 1 18.81 18.32 10.27
N ILE A 2 17.84 17.49 9.81
CA ILE A 2 17.95 16.46 8.76
C ILE A 2 18.79 15.23 9.18
N ASP A 3 18.36 13.96 9.09
CA ASP A 3 17.55 13.27 8.09
C ASP A 3 16.39 12.46 8.72
N SER A 4 15.16 12.83 8.36
CA SER A 4 14.04 11.89 8.35
C SER A 4 14.28 10.88 7.24
N LEU A 5 15.08 9.84 7.53
CA LEU A 5 15.02 8.62 6.75
C LEU A 5 13.59 8.11 6.91
N TYR A 6 12.81 8.17 5.84
CA TYR A 6 11.42 7.73 5.76
C TYR A 6 11.31 6.22 6.04
N TYR A 7 11.55 5.79 7.27
CA TYR A 7 10.95 4.60 7.82
C TYR A 7 9.48 4.95 8.10
N ALA A 8 8.68 5.09 7.05
CA ALA A 8 7.27 4.75 7.20
C ALA A 8 7.28 3.35 7.82
N LYS A 9 6.84 3.23 9.07
CA LYS A 9 6.82 1.98 9.83
C LYS A 9 6.23 0.91 8.92
N ILE A 10 7.07 0.02 8.37
CA ILE A 10 6.64 -0.98 7.38
C ILE A 10 5.86 -2.05 8.15
N GLY A 11 4.58 -1.76 8.38
CA GLY A 11 3.63 -2.59 9.11
C GLY A 11 4.10 -3.08 10.48
N THR A 12 3.38 -4.04 11.00
CA THR A 12 3.81 -4.92 12.10
C THR A 12 3.89 -6.33 11.49
N PRO A 13 4.93 -7.14 11.77
CA PRO A 13 4.98 -8.51 11.25
C PRO A 13 3.69 -9.28 11.54
N GLY A 14 3.18 -10.00 10.54
CA GLY A 14 1.91 -10.73 10.64
C GLY A 14 0.64 -9.86 10.55
N CYS A 15 0.78 -8.54 10.43
CA CYS A 15 -0.34 -7.63 10.21
C CYS A 15 -0.63 -7.44 8.71
N LEU A 16 -1.92 -7.49 8.35
CA LEU A 16 -2.40 -6.98 7.06
C LEU A 16 -2.67 -5.48 7.22
N THR A 17 -1.81 -4.67 6.63
CA THR A 17 -1.86 -3.20 6.79
C THR A 17 -2.88 -2.59 5.84
N TYR A 18 -3.82 -1.79 6.35
CA TYR A 18 -4.75 -0.98 5.58
C TYR A 18 -5.02 0.35 6.30
N ASN A 19 -4.87 1.48 5.60
CA ASN A 19 -5.10 2.84 6.12
C ASN A 19 -4.47 3.08 7.52
N ASN A 20 -3.18 2.72 7.67
CA ASN A 20 -2.42 2.79 8.94
C ASN A 20 -2.97 1.93 10.10
N THR A 21 -3.88 1.00 9.83
CA THR A 21 -4.46 0.07 10.80
C THR A 21 -4.16 -1.38 10.43
N CYS A 22 -4.36 -2.29 11.39
CA CYS A 22 -4.27 -3.72 11.17
C CYS A 22 -5.68 -4.28 10.98
N VAL A 23 -5.88 -5.03 9.89
CA VAL A 23 -7.16 -5.67 9.58
C VAL A 23 -6.97 -7.18 9.41
N ASP A 24 -8.03 -7.96 9.56
CA ASP A 24 -7.97 -9.41 9.31
C ASP A 24 -8.11 -9.72 7.81
N GLU A 25 -8.97 -8.97 7.13
CA GLU A 25 -9.28 -9.10 5.71
C GLU A 25 -9.26 -7.74 5.01
N CYS A 26 -8.98 -7.75 3.71
CA CYS A 26 -9.01 -6.51 2.93
C CYS A 26 -10.44 -6.05 2.68
N PRO A 27 -10.68 -4.72 2.63
CA PRO A 27 -11.94 -4.18 2.17
C PRO A 27 -12.30 -4.63 0.75
N GLU A 28 -13.55 -4.38 0.35
CA GLU A 28 -14.03 -4.69 -0.99
C GLU A 28 -13.15 -4.04 -2.08
N TYR A 29 -12.94 -4.78 -3.19
CA TYR A 29 -12.10 -4.37 -4.33
C TYR A 29 -10.61 -4.18 -4.01
N MET A 30 -10.14 -4.83 -2.94
CA MET A 30 -8.72 -4.92 -2.60
C MET A 30 -8.29 -6.36 -2.40
N HIS A 31 -7.01 -6.64 -2.64
CA HIS A 31 -6.38 -7.91 -2.37
C HIS A 31 -5.24 -7.76 -1.36
N ARG A 32 -4.93 -8.87 -0.69
CA ARG A 32 -3.74 -8.98 0.15
C ARG A 32 -2.50 -9.11 -0.73
N LEU A 33 -1.58 -8.16 -0.60
CA LEU A 33 -0.21 -8.30 -1.06
C LEU A 33 0.65 -8.82 0.09
N ASN A 34 1.31 -9.96 -0.10
CA ASN A 34 2.33 -10.48 0.80
C ASN A 34 3.71 -10.21 0.20
N SER A 35 4.65 -9.74 1.02
CA SER A 35 6.00 -9.43 0.55
C SER A 35 6.85 -10.67 0.27
N GLU A 36 6.59 -11.78 0.98
CA GLU A 36 7.27 -13.08 0.83
C GLU A 36 8.81 -13.03 0.77
N CYS A 37 9.44 -12.05 1.44
CA CYS A 37 10.88 -11.80 1.33
C CYS A 37 11.37 -11.58 -0.12
N ARG A 38 10.55 -10.95 -0.96
CA ARG A 38 10.85 -10.59 -2.35
C ARG A 38 10.88 -9.07 -2.53
N PRO A 39 11.44 -8.56 -3.65
CA PRO A 39 11.28 -7.17 -4.03
C PRO A 39 9.81 -6.76 -4.01
N THR A 40 9.48 -5.81 -3.15
CA THR A 40 8.10 -5.41 -2.87
C THR A 40 7.80 -4.08 -3.57
N PRO A 41 6.73 -4.00 -4.37
CA PRO A 41 6.33 -2.75 -5.01
C PRO A 41 5.74 -1.77 -3.99
N SER A 42 5.88 -0.46 -4.21
CA SER A 42 5.10 0.55 -3.52
C SER A 42 3.62 0.42 -3.85
N GLN A 43 2.78 0.92 -2.96
CA GLN A 43 1.35 0.97 -3.21
C GLN A 43 1.08 2.03 -4.28
N ARG A 44 0.26 1.69 -5.27
CA ARG A 44 -0.18 2.66 -6.28
C ARG A 44 -1.25 3.55 -5.65
N THR A 45 -1.03 4.85 -5.69
CA THR A 45 -1.97 5.84 -5.17
C THR A 45 -2.38 6.83 -6.25
N CYS A 46 -3.39 7.66 -5.99
CA CYS A 46 -3.75 8.76 -6.89
C CYS A 46 -2.58 9.72 -7.13
N ASP A 47 -1.76 9.97 -6.10
CA ASP A 47 -0.60 10.87 -6.17
C ASP A 47 0.63 10.19 -6.78
N GLU A 48 0.79 8.89 -6.53
CA GLU A 48 1.89 8.05 -7.03
C GLU A 48 1.34 6.80 -7.74
N PRO A 49 0.88 6.92 -8.99
CA PRO A 49 0.16 5.82 -9.67
C PRO A 49 1.07 4.73 -10.22
N VAL A 50 2.38 4.98 -10.29
CA VAL A 50 3.38 4.03 -10.77
C VAL A 50 4.09 3.41 -9.58
N ALA A 51 3.98 2.09 -9.45
CA ALA A 51 4.67 1.37 -8.40
C ALA A 51 6.20 1.42 -8.61
N ILE A 52 6.92 1.77 -7.55
CA ILE A 52 8.39 1.73 -7.49
C ILE A 52 8.85 0.59 -6.56
N SER A 53 10.05 0.08 -6.75
CA SER A 53 10.58 -0.94 -5.83
C SER A 53 10.90 -0.33 -4.47
N MET A 54 10.37 -0.91 -3.39
CA MET A 54 10.72 -0.58 -2.01
C MET A 54 11.89 -1.42 -1.47
N GLY A 55 12.47 -2.28 -2.31
CA GLY A 55 13.48 -3.26 -1.89
C GLY A 55 12.86 -4.57 -1.39
N ILE A 56 13.67 -5.41 -0.75
CA ILE A 56 13.25 -6.70 -0.22
C ILE A 56 12.66 -6.49 1.18
N ILE A 57 11.42 -6.92 1.39
CA ILE A 57 10.71 -6.82 2.66
C ILE A 57 10.22 -8.23 3.05
N CYS A 58 10.41 -8.62 4.32
CA CYS A 58 9.96 -9.89 4.87
C CYS A 58 8.78 -9.71 5.82
N ASP A 59 7.97 -10.77 5.99
CA ASP A 59 6.88 -10.88 6.97
C ASP A 59 5.88 -9.72 6.99
N TRP A 60 5.69 -9.08 5.83
CA TRP A 60 4.87 -7.90 5.70
C TRP A 60 3.74 -8.13 4.70
N SER A 61 2.56 -7.60 5.03
CA SER A 61 1.42 -7.62 4.12
C SER A 61 0.63 -6.32 4.18
N ARG A 62 0.04 -5.92 3.05
CA ARG A 62 -0.89 -4.79 2.95
C ARG A 62 -2.07 -5.11 2.04
N CYS A 63 -3.13 -4.34 2.18
CA CYS A 63 -4.22 -4.34 1.20
C CYS A 63 -3.86 -3.40 0.05
N ASP A 64 -3.95 -3.92 -1.17
CA ASP A 64 -3.76 -3.17 -2.40
C ASP A 64 -5.03 -3.18 -3.25
N CYS A 65 -5.26 -2.07 -3.95
CA CYS A 65 -6.27 -2.02 -4.98
C CYS A 65 -5.92 -3.00 -6.12
N ASP A 66 -6.93 -3.66 -6.67
CA ASP A 66 -6.75 -4.48 -7.87
C ASP A 66 -6.34 -3.62 -9.07
N PHE A 67 -5.55 -4.19 -9.99
CA PHE A 67 -5.29 -3.50 -11.25
C PHE A 67 -6.60 -3.39 -12.06
N PRO A 68 -6.93 -2.23 -12.68
CA PRO A 68 -6.09 -1.05 -12.91
C PRO A 68 -6.16 0.06 -11.84
N PHE A 69 -6.92 -0.14 -10.77
CA PHE A 69 -7.24 0.88 -9.77
C PHE A 69 -6.03 1.35 -8.94
N VAL A 70 -6.16 2.53 -8.34
CA VAL A 70 -5.20 3.18 -7.44
C VAL A 70 -5.89 3.63 -6.15
N LEU A 71 -5.14 3.66 -5.04
CA LEU A 71 -5.68 4.06 -3.74
C LEU A 71 -5.74 5.59 -3.61
N HIS A 72 -6.90 6.13 -3.29
CA HIS A 72 -7.02 7.50 -2.81
C HIS A 72 -6.84 7.51 -1.28
N LEU A 73 -5.65 7.90 -0.82
CA LEU A 73 -5.26 7.83 0.59
C LEU A 73 -6.26 8.51 1.56
N PRO A 74 -6.79 9.73 1.27
CA PRO A 74 -7.71 10.40 2.18
C PRO A 74 -9.04 9.68 2.41
N SER A 75 -9.57 8.99 1.38
CA SER A 75 -10.84 8.28 1.50
C SER A 75 -10.69 6.80 1.82
N GLY A 76 -9.51 6.22 1.54
CA GLY A 76 -9.25 4.79 1.69
C GLY A 76 -9.90 3.93 0.60
N TYR A 77 -10.43 4.52 -0.48
CA TYR A 77 -11.09 3.79 -1.57
C TYR A 77 -10.22 3.71 -2.83
N CYS A 78 -10.49 2.69 -3.64
CA CYS A 78 -9.85 2.46 -4.92
C CYS A 78 -10.61 3.17 -6.05
N PHE A 79 -9.89 3.87 -6.92
CA PHE A 79 -10.43 4.59 -8.07
C PHE A 79 -9.65 4.23 -9.33
N LEU A 80 -10.26 4.41 -10.50
CA LEU A 80 -9.48 4.56 -11.72
C LEU A 80 -8.63 5.83 -11.60
N LEU A 81 -7.46 5.86 -12.25
CA LEU A 81 -6.55 7.00 -12.12
C LEU A 81 -7.20 8.31 -12.60
N GLU A 82 -8.00 8.23 -13.66
CA GLU A 82 -8.77 9.36 -14.20
C GLU A 82 -9.91 9.84 -13.27
N ASP A 83 -10.35 9.01 -12.34
CA ASP A 83 -11.45 9.30 -11.40
C ASP A 83 -10.96 9.70 -10.01
N CYS A 84 -9.64 9.86 -9.83
CA CYS A 84 -9.06 10.28 -8.57
C CYS A 84 -9.61 11.65 -8.14
N PRO A 85 -10.16 11.75 -6.90
CA PRO A 85 -10.59 13.04 -6.36
C PRO A 85 -9.44 14.04 -6.29
N SER A 86 -9.76 15.33 -6.50
CA SER A 86 -8.82 16.46 -6.33
C SER A 86 -8.83 17.03 -4.92
#